data_AF-A0A7X9EUG4-F1
#
_entry.id   AF-A0A7X9EUG4-F1
#
_cell.length_a   1.000
_cell.length_b   1.000
_cell.length_c   1.000
_cell.angle_alpha   90.00
_cell.angle_beta   90.00
_cell.angle_gamma   90.00
#
_symmetry.space_group_name_H-M   'P 1'
#
loop_
_entity.id
_entity.type
_entity.pdbx_description
1 polymer ?
#
loop_
_entity_poly.entity_id
_entity_poly.type
_entity_poly.pdbx_seq_one_letter_code
_entity_poly.pdbx_strand_id
1 'polypeptide(L)' 'VTGTKEVRSEVSQSGNGLLVKLHTMVVPDHSVPGIAAALQAIVKEQLEKVGGLKVAEVKVLVDDFNPESK' A
#
# COMPACT_ATOMS: atom_id res chain seq x y z
N VAL A 1 10.48 -1.44 1.07
CA VAL A 1 10.39 -2.60 0.16
C VAL A 1 11.25 -2.29 -1.06
N THR A 2 12.16 -3.19 -1.45
CA THR A 2 13.05 -2.99 -2.62
C THR A 2 12.21 -2.99 -3.90
N GLY A 3 12.38 -2.01 -4.78
CA GLY A 3 11.59 -1.87 -6.02
C GLY A 3 10.46 -0.83 -6.00
N THR A 4 10.34 -0.04 -4.93
CA THR A 4 9.32 1.04 -4.81
C THR A 4 9.96 2.39 -5.04
N LYS A 5 9.42 3.18 -5.97
CA LYS A 5 9.96 4.50 -6.36
C LYS A 5 9.33 5.65 -5.59
N GLU A 6 8.02 5.63 -5.44
CA GLU A 6 7.24 6.61 -4.66
C GLU A 6 6.14 5.88 -3.90
N VAL A 7 5.88 6.31 -2.66
CA VAL A 7 4.83 5.77 -1.80
C VAL A 7 4.05 6.93 -1.21
N ARG A 8 2.75 7.00 -1.50
CA ARG A 8 1.80 7.90 -0.84
C ARG A 8 0.83 7.08 -0.01
N SER A 9 0.72 7.42 1.26
CA SER A 9 -0.21 6.80 2.20
C SER A 9 -1.28 7.80 2.62
N GLU A 10 -2.53 7.37 2.56
CA GLU A 10 -3.68 8.09 3.08
C GLU A 10 -4.40 7.19 4.08
N VAL A 11 -4.56 7.68 5.31
CA VAL A 11 -5.25 6.98 6.39
C VAL A 11 -6.49 7.78 6.76
N SER A 12 -7.64 7.13 6.77
CA SER A 12 -8.91 7.75 7.12
C SER A 12 -9.69 6.86 8.07
N GLN A 13 -10.44 7.46 9.00
CA GLN A 13 -11.36 6.72 9.86
C GLN A 13 -12.70 6.53 9.15
N SER A 14 -13.22 5.31 9.23
CA SER A 14 -14.59 4.96 8.84
C SER A 14 -15.31 4.39 10.05
N GLY A 15 -16.66 4.36 10.03
CA GLY A 15 -17.47 3.82 11.13
C GLY A 15 -17.16 2.36 11.50
N ASN A 16 -16.49 1.62 10.62
CA ASN A 16 -16.08 0.22 10.82
C ASN A 16 -14.60 0.02 11.16
N GLY A 17 -13.80 1.10 11.25
CA GLY A 17 -12.35 1.05 11.54
C GLY A 17 -11.52 1.91 10.61
N LEU A 18 -10.20 1.65 10.54
CA LEU A 18 -9.31 2.41 9.67
C LEU A 18 -9.41 1.95 8.21
N LEU A 19 -9.55 2.92 7.31
CA LEU A 19 -9.37 2.76 5.88
C LEU A 19 -7.98 3.27 5.51
N VAL A 20 -7.19 2.42 4.85
CA VAL A 20 -5.83 2.77 4.44
C VAL A 20 -5.72 2.64 2.94
N LYS A 21 -5.33 3.73 2.28
CA LYS A 21 -4.98 3.73 0.87
C LYS A 21 -3.49 3.91 0.73
N LEU A 22 -2.87 3.01 0.00
CA LEU A 22 -1.48 3.08 -0.39
C LEU A 22 -1.41 3.21 -1.89
N HIS A 23 -0.78 4.27 -2.34
CA HIS A 23 -0.47 4.47 -3.73
C HIS A 23 1.04 4.30 -3.87
N THR A 24 1.43 3.28 -4.62
CA THR A 24 2.82 2.88 -4.77
C THR A 24 3.17 2.84 -6.24
N MET A 25 4.32 3.39 -6.57
CA MET A 25 4.88 3.31 -7.91
C MET A 25 6.00 2.29 -7.90
N VAL A 26 5.88 1.24 -8.71
CA VAL A 26 6.87 0.16 -8.77
C VAL A 26 7.65 0.23 -10.06
N VAL A 27 8.90 -0.22 -10.00
CA VAL A 27 9.70 -0.46 -11.19
C VAL A 27 9.18 -1.75 -11.85
N PRO A 28 8.98 -1.76 -13.18
CA PRO A 28 8.38 -2.90 -13.91
C PRO A 28 9.16 -4.23 -13.80
N ASP A 29 10.36 -4.22 -13.23
CA ASP A 29 11.19 -5.41 -12.96
C ASP A 29 10.67 -6.29 -11.80
N HIS A 30 9.59 -5.89 -11.12
CA HIS A 30 9.03 -6.64 -9.99
C HIS A 30 7.54 -6.99 -10.17
N SER A 31 7.17 -8.20 -9.74
CA SER A 31 5.79 -8.69 -9.79
C SER A 31 4.83 -7.86 -8.93
N VAL A 32 3.97 -7.07 -9.58
CA VAL A 32 2.90 -6.25 -8.97
C VAL A 32 2.05 -7.00 -7.92
N PRO A 33 1.56 -8.24 -8.17
CA PRO A 33 0.72 -8.94 -7.19
C PRO A 33 1.45 -9.27 -5.88
N GLY A 34 2.73 -9.61 -5.97
CA GLY A 34 3.56 -9.93 -4.81
C GLY A 34 3.84 -8.72 -3.94
N ILE A 35 4.13 -7.56 -4.56
CA ILE A 35 4.34 -6.30 -3.86
C ILE A 35 3.06 -5.84 -3.17
N ALA A 36 1.91 -5.91 -3.87
CA ALA A 36 0.63 -5.52 -3.30
C ALA A 36 0.28 -6.35 -2.06
N ALA A 37 0.43 -7.68 -2.14
CA ALA A 37 0.18 -8.58 -1.01
C ALA A 37 1.11 -8.30 0.19
N ALA A 38 2.40 -8.09 -0.08
CA ALA A 38 3.37 -7.76 0.97
C ALA A 38 3.04 -6.42 1.65
N LEU A 39 2.70 -5.38 0.87
CA LEU A 39 2.33 -4.07 1.41
C LEU A 39 1.06 -4.14 2.26
N GLN A 40 0.03 -4.86 1.80
CA GLN A 40 -1.21 -5.05 2.57
C GLN A 40 -0.94 -5.72 3.92
N ALA A 41 -0.12 -6.77 3.94
CA ALA A 41 0.22 -7.49 5.16
C ALA A 41 1.01 -6.62 6.15
N ILE A 42 2.07 -5.96 5.68
CA ILE A 42 2.94 -5.12 6.53
C ILE A 42 2.15 -3.96 7.14
N VAL A 43 1.32 -3.28 6.34
CA VAL A 43 0.57 -2.11 6.80
C VAL A 43 -0.49 -2.51 7.81
N LYS A 44 -1.19 -3.61 7.57
CA LYS A 44 -2.15 -4.15 8.55
C LYS A 44 -1.43 -4.48 9.86
N GLU A 45 -0.34 -5.23 9.78
CA GLU A 45 0.43 -5.62 10.96
C GLU A 45 0.96 -4.41 11.75
N GLN A 46 1.49 -3.39 11.08
CA GLN A 46 1.98 -2.18 11.77
C GLN A 46 0.85 -1.38 12.42
N LEU A 47 -0.30 -1.23 11.76
CA LEU A 47 -1.43 -0.48 12.34
C LEU A 47 -2.07 -1.22 13.53
N GLU A 48 -2.10 -2.55 13.48
CA GLU A 48 -2.58 -3.36 14.60
C GLU A 48 -1.57 -3.41 15.75
N LYS A 49 -0.28 -3.67 15.47
CA LYS A 49 0.76 -3.83 16.50
C LYS A 49 1.25 -2.52 17.09
N VAL A 50 1.45 -1.49 16.27
CA VAL A 50 1.98 -0.19 16.72
C VAL A 50 0.85 0.76 17.11
N GLY A 51 -0.23 0.77 16.34
CA GLY A 51 -1.37 1.65 16.58
C GLY A 51 -2.39 1.10 17.57
N GLY A 52 -2.49 -0.22 17.75
CA GLY A 52 -3.59 -0.85 18.49
C GLY A 52 -4.95 -0.68 17.79
N LEU A 53 -4.94 -0.36 16.50
CA LEU A 53 -6.12 0.07 15.75
C LEU A 53 -6.62 -1.06 14.85
N LYS A 54 -7.94 -1.28 14.84
CA LYS A 54 -8.57 -2.28 13.98
C LYS A 54 -8.65 -1.75 12.55
N VAL A 55 -7.91 -2.39 11.65
CA VAL A 55 -7.91 -2.06 10.22
C VAL A 55 -9.11 -2.72 9.56
N ALA A 56 -10.00 -1.91 8.99
CA ALA A 56 -11.17 -2.41 8.29
C ALA A 56 -10.81 -2.85 6.87
N GLU A 57 -9.97 -2.07 6.18
CA GLU A 57 -9.63 -2.33 4.78
C GLU A 57 -8.31 -1.65 4.38
N VAL A 58 -7.50 -2.33 3.57
CA VAL A 58 -6.26 -1.81 2.98
C VAL A 58 -6.34 -1.90 1.47
N LYS A 59 -6.40 -0.74 0.80
CA LYS A 59 -6.38 -0.63 -0.66
C LYS A 59 -4.97 -0.27 -1.12
N VAL A 60 -4.40 -1.07 -2.00
CA VAL A 60 -3.10 -0.78 -2.61
C VAL A 60 -3.32 -0.55 -4.10
N LEU A 61 -2.94 0.64 -4.55
CA LEU A 61 -2.86 1.00 -5.96
C LEU A 61 -1.40 0.96 -6.37
N VAL A 62 -1.08 0.12 -7.34
CA VAL A 62 0.26 -0.03 -7.88
C VAL A 62 0.27 0.54 -9.29
N ASP A 63 1.05 1.59 -9.50
CA ASP A 63 1.33 2.11 -10.84
C ASP A 63 2.65 1.52 -11.35
N ASP A 64 2.62 0.99 -12.57
CA ASP A 64 3.82 0.69 -13.33
C ASP A 64 4.46 2.00 -13.79
N PHE A 65 5.73 2.21 -13.43
CA PHE A 65 6.49 3.31 -14.00
C PHE A 65 6.85 2.96 -15.46
N ASN A 66 5.94 3.22 -16.40
CA ASN A 66 6.28 3.25 -17.81
C ASN A 66 6.79 4.68 -18.17
N PRO A 67 8.09 4.87 -18.41
CA PRO A 67 8.64 6.19 -18.77
C PRO A 67 8.19 6.69 -20.16
N GLU A 68 7.42 5.91 -20.93
CA GLU A 68 7.03 6.25 -22.31
C GLU A 68 5.66 6.94 -22.46
N SER A 69 4.89 7.14 -21.40
CA SER A 69 3.64 7.92 -21.49
C SER A 69 3.92 9.42 -21.36
N LYS A 70 4.44 10.04 -22.42
CA LYS A 70 4.45 11.50 -22.60
C LYS A 70 3.89 11.88 -23.96
#